data_AF-A0A3B8MHB1-F1
#
_entry.id   AF-A0A3B8MHB1-F1
#
_cell.length_a   1.000
_cell.length_b   1.000
_cell.length_c   1.000
_cell.angle_alpha   90.00
_cell.angle_beta   90.00
_cell.angle_gamma   90.00
#
_symmetry.space_group_name_H-M   'P 1'
#
loop_
_entity.id
_entity.type
_entity.pdbx_description
1 polymer ?
#
loop_
_entity_poly.entity_id
_entity_poly.type
_entity_poly.pdbx_seq_one_letter_code
_entity_poly.pdbx_strand_id
1 'polypeptide(L)'
;MVPESVNENPLLLRACRTTALRKLEEGWPMRSVGQGKGVVFAEVPISFGLTSGLNPIICVLLWFLYSGFLCVSAVKGFIFIKADHMNRFVFLTDTHYWTNAPADFSAPKMLTCGAEIHEAMVSAINAMDPDFIFHGGDFLCGGSSFDLPTEVFEQSIRDVRSYVDRFAAPFYGIPGNHDCDAQTWSFESFTEAFDTPEVLAVDQVSDKLRIARANVFTGDTKQWGAGEWTDQHDELLREANRDAMAVSVPLLLCLHSWILPDGPVKEGEEGRGCVRGAARLLQTVTDCASICVVFTGHRHLNRITTIRDFLIVDTSCLIGYPFGFREISLSDDGWFSTTFHRLTVPQASEAYGQRDDAGEDAHWEGQPHHQNRDILIPRLRNLLS
;
A
#
# COMPACT_ATOMS: atom_id res chain seq x y z
N MET A 1 -10.57 -7.18 -56.82
CA MET A 1 -12.04 -7.10 -56.69
C MET A 1 -12.36 -6.94 -55.22
N VAL A 2 -12.80 -5.74 -54.85
CA VAL A 2 -13.17 -5.33 -53.49
C VAL A 2 -14.70 -5.43 -53.40
N PRO A 3 -15.31 -5.95 -52.32
CA PRO A 3 -16.76 -5.86 -52.15
C PRO A 3 -17.17 -4.53 -51.52
N GLU A 4 -18.28 -4.02 -52.01
CA GLU A 4 -18.93 -2.74 -51.73
C GLU A 4 -19.46 -2.61 -50.29
N SER A 5 -19.51 -1.36 -49.85
CA SER A 5 -20.08 -0.84 -48.60
C SER A 5 -21.60 -1.00 -48.52
N VAL A 6 -22.10 -1.43 -47.36
CA VAL A 6 -23.52 -1.37 -46.99
C VAL A 6 -23.86 0.01 -46.43
N ASN A 7 -24.96 0.58 -46.91
CA ASN A 7 -25.46 1.92 -46.62
C ASN A 7 -26.50 1.83 -45.48
N GLU A 8 -26.24 2.46 -44.33
CA GLU A 8 -27.19 2.48 -43.20
C GLU A 8 -28.23 3.61 -43.32
N ASN A 9 -29.50 3.28 -43.02
CA ASN A 9 -30.65 4.17 -43.14
C ASN A 9 -30.88 5.01 -41.85
N PRO A 10 -30.79 6.35 -41.86
CA PRO A 10 -30.81 7.18 -40.64
C PRO A 10 -32.18 7.32 -39.93
N LEU A 11 -33.25 6.70 -40.45
CA LEU A 11 -34.60 6.91 -39.91
C LEU A 11 -35.02 5.95 -38.79
N LEU A 12 -34.33 4.81 -38.60
CA LEU A 12 -34.66 3.86 -37.52
C LEU A 12 -34.09 4.28 -36.14
N LEU A 13 -32.99 5.02 -36.11
CA LEU A 13 -32.33 5.46 -34.87
C LEU A 13 -33.06 6.61 -34.15
N ARG A 14 -34.04 7.26 -34.81
CA ARG A 14 -34.75 8.42 -34.25
C ARG A 14 -36.02 8.05 -33.48
N ALA A 15 -36.62 6.88 -33.73
CA ALA A 15 -37.86 6.44 -33.07
C ALA A 15 -37.63 5.78 -31.70
N CYS A 16 -36.49 5.11 -31.49
CA CYS A 16 -36.18 4.48 -30.20
C CYS A 16 -35.74 5.48 -29.12
N ARG A 17 -35.29 6.68 -29.49
CA ARG A 17 -34.81 7.70 -28.55
C ARG A 17 -35.94 8.51 -27.90
N THR A 18 -37.13 8.59 -28.50
CA THR A 18 -38.22 9.47 -28.03
C THR A 18 -39.11 8.83 -26.96
N THR A 19 -39.17 7.50 -26.90
CA THR A 19 -40.05 6.78 -25.95
C THR A 19 -39.39 6.53 -24.60
N ALA A 20 -38.05 6.42 -24.57
CA ALA A 20 -37.29 6.20 -23.33
C ALA A 20 -37.11 7.49 -22.50
N LEU A 21 -36.99 8.65 -23.15
CA LEU A 21 -36.82 9.94 -22.47
C LEU A 21 -38.13 10.48 -21.87
N ARG A 22 -39.29 10.16 -22.47
CA ARG A 22 -40.60 10.67 -22.00
C ARG A 22 -41.10 9.97 -20.72
N LYS A 23 -40.58 8.78 -20.40
CA LYS A 23 -40.95 8.03 -19.18
C LYS A 23 -40.07 8.34 -17.96
N LEU A 24 -39.00 9.11 -18.14
CA LEU A 24 -38.14 9.59 -17.04
C LEU A 24 -38.63 10.93 -16.46
N GLU A 25 -39.49 11.67 -17.17
CA GLU A 25 -40.01 12.98 -16.74
C GLU A 25 -41.35 12.90 -15.98
N GLU A 26 -42.07 11.78 -16.03
CA GLU A 26 -43.35 11.59 -15.32
C GLU A 26 -43.13 10.84 -14.01
N GLY A 27 -42.76 11.58 -12.97
CA GLY A 27 -42.40 11.08 -11.63
C GLY A 27 -43.40 10.07 -11.04
N TRP A 28 -42.89 8.90 -10.68
CA TRP A 28 -43.62 7.90 -9.89
C TRP A 28 -43.38 8.12 -8.38
N PRO A 29 -44.41 7.99 -7.53
CA PRO A 29 -44.24 8.15 -6.10
C PRO A 29 -43.58 6.91 -5.51
N MET A 30 -42.33 7.04 -5.05
CA MET A 30 -41.70 6.03 -4.19
C MET A 30 -42.28 6.14 -2.78
N ARG A 31 -42.98 5.09 -2.32
CA ARG A 31 -43.24 4.86 -0.90
C ARG A 31 -42.02 4.18 -0.28
N SER A 32 -41.51 4.73 0.81
CA SER A 32 -40.51 4.07 1.65
C SER A 32 -41.15 2.90 2.41
N VAL A 33 -40.49 1.76 2.40
CA VAL A 33 -40.73 0.66 3.35
C VAL A 33 -39.37 0.27 3.93
N GLY A 34 -39.34 0.11 5.25
CA GLY A 34 -38.14 0.02 6.07
C GLY A 34 -37.31 -1.26 5.94
N GLN A 35 -36.17 -1.17 6.65
CA GLN A 35 -35.04 -2.08 6.80
C GLN A 35 -35.28 -3.60 6.66
N GLY A 36 -34.37 -4.25 5.93
CA GLY A 36 -34.11 -5.68 6.01
C GLY A 36 -33.24 -6.17 4.85
N LYS A 37 -32.08 -6.77 5.14
CA LYS A 37 -31.18 -7.39 4.15
C LYS A 37 -31.94 -8.43 3.31
N GLY A 38 -31.96 -8.27 1.99
CA GLY A 38 -32.51 -9.27 1.07
C GLY A 38 -32.54 -8.75 -0.36
N VAL A 39 -31.95 -9.51 -1.29
CA VAL A 39 -31.95 -9.25 -2.74
C VAL A 39 -33.39 -9.16 -3.25
N VAL A 40 -33.75 -8.06 -3.92
CA VAL A 40 -35.06 -7.86 -4.54
C VAL A 40 -34.99 -8.33 -6.00
N PHE A 41 -35.73 -9.38 -6.33
CA PHE A 41 -36.08 -9.70 -7.72
C PHE A 41 -37.37 -8.97 -8.08
N ALA A 42 -37.35 -8.18 -9.15
CA ALA A 42 -38.57 -7.62 -9.73
C ALA A 42 -39.15 -8.61 -10.76
N GLU A 43 -40.25 -9.26 -10.43
CA GLU A 43 -41.07 -9.96 -11.42
C GLU A 43 -41.97 -8.95 -12.15
N VAL A 44 -41.85 -8.89 -13.48
CA VAL A 44 -42.78 -8.13 -14.33
C VAL A 44 -43.76 -9.13 -14.94
N PRO A 45 -45.06 -9.10 -14.57
CA PRO A 45 -46.05 -9.95 -15.23
C PRO A 45 -46.41 -9.33 -16.59
N ILE A 46 -46.08 -10.02 -17.68
CA ILE A 46 -46.59 -9.69 -19.01
C ILE A 46 -47.83 -10.55 -19.26
N SER A 47 -49.02 -9.97 -19.17
CA SER A 47 -50.27 -10.60 -19.60
C SER A 47 -50.54 -10.29 -21.07
N PHE A 48 -50.47 -11.29 -21.95
CA PHE A 48 -50.99 -11.16 -23.32
C PHE A 48 -52.47 -11.55 -23.35
N GLY A 49 -53.35 -10.57 -23.57
CA GLY A 49 -54.73 -10.81 -23.99
C GLY A 49 -54.77 -11.13 -25.48
N LEU A 50 -55.03 -12.40 -25.82
CA LEU A 50 -55.25 -12.83 -27.20
C LEU A 50 -56.74 -12.69 -27.55
N THR A 51 -57.09 -11.72 -28.39
CA THR A 51 -58.34 -11.73 -29.15
C THR A 51 -58.15 -12.54 -30.43
N SER A 52 -59.04 -13.49 -30.65
CA SER A 52 -59.14 -14.43 -31.77
C SER A 52 -59.11 -13.74 -33.14
N GLY A 53 -58.26 -14.22 -34.06
CA GLY A 53 -58.39 -13.84 -35.48
C GLY A 53 -57.20 -14.01 -36.42
N LEU A 54 -56.11 -14.70 -36.04
CA LEU A 54 -54.95 -14.86 -36.94
C LEU A 54 -54.69 -16.32 -37.33
N ASN A 55 -54.37 -16.51 -38.61
CA ASN A 55 -54.05 -17.78 -39.24
C ASN A 55 -52.82 -18.42 -38.55
N PRO A 56 -52.87 -19.70 -38.13
CA PRO A 56 -51.81 -20.34 -37.37
C PRO A 56 -50.44 -20.34 -38.08
N ILE A 57 -50.41 -20.22 -39.40
CA ILE A 57 -49.16 -20.13 -40.17
C ILE A 57 -48.47 -18.76 -40.00
N ILE A 58 -49.25 -17.68 -39.81
CA ILE A 58 -48.72 -16.34 -39.57
C ILE A 58 -48.21 -16.20 -38.13
N CYS A 59 -48.83 -16.89 -37.16
CA CYS A 59 -48.32 -16.95 -35.79
C CYS A 59 -46.98 -17.71 -35.71
N VAL A 60 -46.77 -18.75 -36.51
CA VAL A 60 -45.49 -19.48 -36.58
C VAL A 60 -44.40 -18.66 -37.29
N LEU A 61 -44.74 -17.92 -38.36
CA LEU A 61 -43.78 -17.05 -39.05
C LEU A 61 -43.40 -15.81 -38.22
N LEU A 62 -44.34 -15.21 -37.49
CA LEU A 62 -44.03 -14.14 -36.53
C LEU A 62 -43.25 -14.68 -35.33
N TRP A 63 -43.51 -15.92 -34.89
CA TRP A 63 -42.70 -16.57 -33.86
C TRP A 63 -41.27 -16.81 -34.35
N PHE A 64 -41.04 -17.28 -35.58
CA PHE A 64 -39.70 -17.46 -36.15
C PHE A 64 -38.96 -16.14 -36.44
N LEU A 65 -39.66 -15.07 -36.84
CA LEU A 65 -39.04 -13.76 -37.05
C LEU A 65 -38.73 -13.04 -35.72
N TYR A 66 -39.47 -13.31 -34.64
CA TYR A 66 -39.16 -12.77 -33.30
C TYR A 66 -38.17 -13.65 -32.50
N SER A 67 -38.17 -14.97 -32.71
CA SER A 67 -37.21 -15.89 -32.07
C SER A 67 -35.89 -16.04 -32.84
N GLY A 68 -35.85 -15.65 -34.11
CA GLY A 68 -34.63 -15.55 -34.92
C GLY A 68 -33.68 -14.41 -34.52
N PHE A 69 -34.14 -13.46 -33.71
CA PHE A 69 -33.29 -12.45 -33.05
C PHE A 69 -32.97 -12.78 -31.57
N LEU A 70 -33.45 -13.92 -31.08
CA LEU A 70 -33.28 -14.39 -29.71
C LEU A 70 -32.79 -15.84 -29.64
N CYS A 71 -32.14 -16.31 -30.70
CA CYS A 71 -31.33 -17.52 -30.68
C CYS A 71 -29.84 -17.16 -30.65
N VAL A 72 -29.46 -16.29 -29.71
CA VAL A 72 -28.15 -16.43 -29.08
C VAL A 72 -28.33 -17.65 -28.18
N SER A 73 -27.84 -18.79 -28.65
CA SER A 73 -27.64 -19.99 -27.84
C SER A 73 -27.18 -19.54 -26.45
N ALA A 74 -28.00 -19.83 -25.44
CA ALA A 74 -27.68 -19.60 -24.04
C ALA A 74 -26.55 -20.55 -23.63
N VAL A 75 -25.35 -20.28 -24.14
CA VAL A 75 -24.12 -20.57 -23.43
C VAL A 75 -24.23 -19.69 -22.21
N LYS A 76 -24.68 -20.26 -21.08
CA LYS A 76 -24.42 -19.70 -19.74
C LYS A 76 -22.90 -19.76 -19.52
N GLY A 77 -22.16 -19.00 -20.31
CA GLY A 77 -20.83 -18.58 -19.97
C GLY A 77 -21.04 -17.62 -18.83
N PHE A 78 -20.87 -18.10 -17.61
CA PHE A 78 -20.51 -17.21 -16.53
C PHE A 78 -19.26 -16.48 -17.02
N ILE A 79 -19.42 -15.24 -17.44
CA ILE A 79 -18.29 -14.32 -17.52
C ILE A 79 -17.90 -14.14 -16.06
N PHE A 80 -17.00 -15.01 -15.59
CA PHE A 80 -16.20 -14.71 -14.43
C PHE A 80 -15.35 -13.51 -14.85
N ILE A 81 -15.86 -12.31 -14.61
CA ILE A 81 -14.99 -11.17 -14.43
C ILE A 81 -14.18 -11.57 -13.21
N LYS A 82 -12.97 -12.09 -13.44
CA LYS A 82 -12.00 -12.32 -12.38
C LYS A 82 -11.87 -10.94 -11.74
N ALA A 83 -12.38 -10.79 -10.52
CA ALA A 83 -12.16 -9.55 -9.79
C ALA A 83 -10.65 -9.44 -9.67
N ASP A 84 -10.08 -8.39 -10.26
CA ASP A 84 -8.65 -8.13 -10.13
C ASP A 84 -8.36 -8.07 -8.64
N HIS A 85 -7.57 -9.03 -8.15
CA HIS A 85 -7.21 -9.02 -6.74
C HIS A 85 -6.16 -7.93 -6.58
N MET A 86 -6.57 -6.83 -5.96
CA MET A 86 -5.64 -5.77 -5.57
C MET A 86 -5.25 -5.99 -4.13
N ASN A 87 -3.95 -6.18 -3.88
CA ASN A 87 -3.44 -6.13 -2.51
C ASN A 87 -3.26 -4.66 -2.16
N ARG A 88 -3.99 -4.18 -1.15
CA ARG A 88 -3.99 -2.79 -0.69
C ARG A 88 -3.46 -2.73 0.74
N PHE A 89 -2.35 -2.04 0.96
CA PHE A 89 -1.69 -2.01 2.26
C PHE A 89 -1.16 -0.63 2.61
N VAL A 90 -0.77 -0.45 3.87
CA VAL A 90 -0.16 0.79 4.35
C VAL A 90 1.31 0.55 4.68
N PHE A 91 2.17 1.46 4.24
CA PHE A 91 3.55 1.56 4.69
C PHE A 91 3.78 2.86 5.45
N LEU A 92 4.31 2.76 6.66
CA LEU A 92 4.70 3.87 7.52
C LEU A 92 6.04 3.57 8.18
N THR A 93 6.72 4.58 8.71
CA THR A 93 8.04 4.42 9.33
C THR A 93 8.33 5.62 10.21
N ASP A 94 9.33 5.48 11.09
CA ASP A 94 9.89 6.59 11.86
C ASP A 94 8.80 7.32 12.67
N THR A 95 8.06 6.56 13.46
CA THR A 95 7.04 7.11 14.36
C THR A 95 7.67 7.68 15.63
N HIS A 96 8.88 7.27 16.00
CA HIS A 96 9.73 7.93 17.02
C HIS A 96 8.95 8.35 18.28
N TYR A 97 8.20 7.43 18.89
CA TYR A 97 7.46 7.74 20.09
C TYR A 97 8.40 7.90 21.28
N TRP A 98 8.24 9.01 21.99
CA TRP A 98 8.89 9.27 23.26
C TRP A 98 7.85 9.83 24.22
N THR A 99 7.52 9.02 25.23
CA THR A 99 6.62 9.41 26.32
C THR A 99 7.07 10.72 26.98
N ASN A 100 6.26 11.78 26.87
CA ASN A 100 6.56 13.11 27.43
C ASN A 100 7.92 13.67 26.99
N ALA A 101 8.25 13.57 25.69
CA ALA A 101 9.47 14.14 25.15
C ALA A 101 9.67 15.60 25.61
N PRO A 102 10.85 15.96 26.15
CA PRO A 102 11.08 17.29 26.70
C PRO A 102 11.24 18.38 25.63
N ALA A 103 11.56 17.97 24.41
CA ALA A 103 11.79 18.84 23.26
C ALA A 103 11.73 18.05 21.95
N ASP A 104 11.65 18.77 20.83
CA ASP A 104 11.72 18.21 19.48
C ASP A 104 13.17 18.20 18.97
N PHE A 105 13.80 17.03 18.99
CA PHE A 105 15.18 16.88 18.54
C PHE A 105 15.26 16.57 17.04
N SER A 106 16.04 17.40 16.33
CA SER A 106 16.32 17.30 14.89
C SER A 106 15.09 17.41 13.98
N ALA A 107 15.18 18.24 12.94
CA ALA A 107 14.15 18.25 11.92
C ALA A 107 14.03 16.88 11.21
N PRO A 108 12.82 16.51 10.78
CA PRO A 108 11.56 17.26 10.93
C PRO A 108 10.70 16.82 12.13
N LYS A 109 11.27 16.11 13.12
CA LYS A 109 10.52 15.38 14.16
C LYS A 109 9.81 16.32 15.13
N MET A 110 8.56 15.98 15.48
CA MET A 110 7.74 16.67 16.49
C MET A 110 7.42 15.74 17.67
N LEU A 111 8.45 15.35 18.40
CA LEU A 111 8.36 14.37 19.50
C LEU A 111 7.43 14.84 20.63
N THR A 112 7.40 16.14 20.91
CA THR A 112 6.52 16.75 21.92
C THR A 112 5.03 16.58 21.58
N CYS A 113 4.71 16.34 20.31
CA CYS A 113 3.37 16.06 19.81
C CYS A 113 3.13 14.56 19.55
N GLY A 114 4.03 13.67 20.01
CA GLY A 114 3.99 12.24 19.68
C GLY A 114 2.66 11.55 19.97
N ALA A 115 2.02 11.86 21.10
CA ALA A 115 0.73 11.27 21.48
C ALA A 115 -0.42 11.68 20.54
N GLU A 116 -0.49 12.96 20.14
CA GLU A 116 -1.48 13.45 19.16
C GLU A 116 -1.28 12.74 17.82
N ILE A 117 -0.03 12.65 17.37
CA ILE A 117 0.33 12.05 16.09
C ILE A 117 -0.02 10.56 16.05
N HIS A 118 0.29 9.81 17.10
CA HIS A 118 -0.03 8.37 17.16
C HIS A 118 -1.54 8.11 17.27
N GLU A 119 -2.28 8.97 17.97
CA GLU A 119 -3.74 8.89 18.03
C GLU A 119 -4.38 9.13 16.65
N ALA A 120 -3.91 10.16 15.94
CA ALA A 120 -4.36 10.47 14.59
C ALA A 120 -4.01 9.35 13.58
N MET A 121 -2.82 8.75 13.72
CA MET A 121 -2.35 7.64 12.89
C MET A 121 -3.32 6.45 12.92
N VAL A 122 -3.71 5.99 14.11
CA VAL A 122 -4.62 4.82 14.24
C VAL A 122 -5.93 5.05 13.50
N SER A 123 -6.54 6.22 13.71
CA SER A 123 -7.82 6.57 13.11
C SER A 123 -7.72 6.70 11.58
N ALA A 124 -6.69 7.37 11.08
CA ALA A 124 -6.47 7.56 9.65
C ALA A 124 -6.19 6.24 8.94
N ILE A 125 -5.39 5.35 9.54
CA ILE A 125 -5.04 4.06 8.93
C ILE A 125 -6.24 3.11 8.90
N ASN A 126 -6.96 2.97 10.01
CA ASN A 126 -8.14 2.12 10.05
C ASN A 126 -9.25 2.59 9.08
N ALA A 127 -9.37 3.90 8.85
CA ALA A 127 -10.34 4.45 7.90
C ALA A 127 -10.08 4.03 6.44
N MET A 128 -8.86 3.61 6.10
CA MET A 128 -8.54 3.11 4.77
C MET A 128 -8.92 1.64 4.57
N ASP A 129 -9.16 0.88 5.63
CA ASP A 129 -9.42 -0.57 5.57
C ASP A 129 -8.36 -1.33 4.73
N PRO A 130 -7.05 -1.25 5.10
CA PRO A 130 -6.01 -1.95 4.38
C PRO A 130 -6.01 -3.46 4.68
N ASP A 131 -5.52 -4.27 3.74
CA ASP A 131 -5.33 -5.71 3.91
C ASP A 131 -4.27 -6.03 4.97
N PHE A 132 -3.24 -5.18 5.10
CA PHE A 132 -2.23 -5.23 6.15
C PHE A 132 -1.49 -3.89 6.29
N ILE A 133 -0.72 -3.75 7.37
CA ILE A 133 0.09 -2.59 7.69
C ILE A 133 1.54 -3.04 7.86
N PHE A 134 2.48 -2.27 7.30
CA PHE A 134 3.91 -2.53 7.38
C PHE A 134 4.66 -1.30 7.92
N HIS A 135 5.30 -1.46 9.07
CA HIS A 135 6.11 -0.43 9.71
C HIS A 135 7.62 -0.63 9.44
N GLY A 136 8.26 0.37 8.85
CA GLY A 136 9.65 0.37 8.41
C GLY A 136 10.71 0.61 9.49
N GLY A 137 10.33 0.59 10.77
CA GLY A 137 11.23 0.75 11.91
C GLY A 137 11.28 2.17 12.48
N ASP A 138 12.06 2.34 13.54
CA ASP A 138 12.13 3.54 14.37
C ASP A 138 10.77 3.88 14.98
N PHE A 139 10.23 2.93 15.72
CA PHE A 139 9.04 3.11 16.54
C PHE A 139 9.27 4.08 17.69
N LEU A 140 10.50 4.11 18.22
CA LEU A 140 10.89 4.75 19.47
C LEU A 140 12.05 5.71 19.27
N CYS A 141 12.38 6.45 20.32
CA CYS A 141 13.58 7.29 20.41
C CYS A 141 14.59 6.74 21.43
N GLY A 142 14.81 5.43 21.45
CA GLY A 142 15.74 4.80 22.40
C GLY A 142 17.20 5.05 22.03
N GLY A 143 17.67 4.40 20.97
CA GLY A 143 19.09 4.39 20.59
C GLY A 143 19.62 5.68 19.93
N SER A 144 20.91 5.66 19.59
CA SER A 144 21.59 6.70 18.79
C SER A 144 21.66 8.07 19.48
N SER A 145 21.11 9.12 18.86
CA SER A 145 21.21 10.51 19.32
C SER A 145 20.34 10.84 20.54
N PHE A 146 19.55 9.89 21.02
CA PHE A 146 18.66 10.07 22.16
C PHE A 146 19.27 9.39 23.39
N ASP A 147 19.25 10.08 24.53
CA ASP A 147 19.72 9.54 25.81
C ASP A 147 18.50 9.18 26.66
N LEU A 148 17.69 8.27 26.13
CA LEU A 148 16.44 7.86 26.77
C LEU A 148 16.77 7.01 28.03
N PRO A 149 16.25 7.37 29.22
CA PRO A 149 16.33 6.48 30.37
C PRO A 149 15.60 5.16 30.07
N THR A 150 16.14 4.03 30.52
CA THR A 150 15.58 2.68 30.30
C THR A 150 14.12 2.61 30.67
N GLU A 151 13.70 3.20 31.80
CA GLU A 151 12.31 3.15 32.26
C GLU A 151 11.36 3.91 31.31
N VAL A 152 11.85 5.00 30.70
CA VAL A 152 11.11 5.79 29.70
C VAL A 152 11.05 5.05 28.37
N PHE A 153 12.13 4.37 27.98
CA PHE A 153 12.16 3.49 26.81
C PHE A 153 11.13 2.37 26.92
N GLU A 154 11.13 1.63 28.02
CA GLU A 154 10.17 0.56 28.27
C GLU A 154 8.72 1.06 28.37
N GLN A 155 8.50 2.25 28.95
CA GLN A 155 7.17 2.86 28.93
C GLN A 155 6.73 3.21 27.51
N SER A 156 7.65 3.76 26.70
CA SER A 156 7.37 4.12 25.31
C SER A 156 7.05 2.88 24.46
N ILE A 157 7.71 1.74 24.71
CA ILE A 157 7.35 0.44 24.10
C ILE A 157 5.89 0.08 24.41
N ARG A 158 5.48 0.15 25.68
CA ARG A 158 4.11 -0.19 26.11
C ARG A 158 3.07 0.73 25.46
N ASP A 159 3.36 2.03 25.39
CA ASP A 159 2.48 3.01 24.77
C ASP A 159 2.34 2.73 23.26
N VAL A 160 3.45 2.56 22.53
CA VAL A 160 3.43 2.21 21.10
C VAL A 160 2.67 0.91 20.85
N ARG A 161 2.90 -0.13 21.67
CA ARG A 161 2.16 -1.39 21.57
C ARG A 161 0.65 -1.17 21.70
N SER A 162 0.24 -0.31 22.62
CA SER A 162 -1.18 0.04 22.81
C SER A 162 -1.81 0.73 21.60
N TYR A 163 -1.04 1.52 20.84
CA TYR A 163 -1.49 2.08 19.56
C TYR A 163 -1.57 1.01 18.47
N VAL A 164 -0.55 0.14 18.37
CA VAL A 164 -0.50 -0.94 17.39
C VAL A 164 -1.65 -1.95 17.59
N ASP A 165 -2.01 -2.27 18.83
CA ASP A 165 -3.13 -3.16 19.16
C ASP A 165 -4.51 -2.63 18.72
N ARG A 166 -4.60 -1.36 18.35
CA ARG A 166 -5.84 -0.73 17.88
C ARG A 166 -5.98 -0.74 16.36
N PHE A 167 -4.98 -1.20 15.62
CA PHE A 167 -5.11 -1.39 14.18
C PHE A 167 -6.08 -2.54 13.87
N ALA A 168 -6.95 -2.33 12.89
CA ALA A 168 -7.94 -3.32 12.46
C ALA A 168 -7.35 -4.38 11.52
N ALA A 169 -6.21 -4.08 10.88
CA ALA A 169 -5.53 -4.93 9.93
C ALA A 169 -4.30 -5.62 10.56
N PRO A 170 -3.85 -6.77 10.02
CA PRO A 170 -2.59 -7.40 10.40
C PRO A 170 -1.41 -6.41 10.34
N PHE A 171 -0.57 -6.44 11.37
CA PHE A 171 0.54 -5.53 11.53
C PHE A 171 1.89 -6.26 11.44
N TYR A 172 2.78 -5.75 10.60
CA TYR A 172 4.13 -6.26 10.40
C TYR A 172 5.13 -5.14 10.64
N GLY A 173 6.25 -5.45 11.30
CA GLY A 173 7.28 -4.47 11.62
C GLY A 173 8.69 -5.04 11.55
N ILE A 174 9.65 -4.12 11.41
CA ILE A 174 11.09 -4.35 11.58
C ILE A 174 11.64 -3.29 12.54
N PRO A 175 12.77 -3.53 13.22
CA PRO A 175 13.37 -2.53 14.07
C PRO A 175 14.10 -1.48 13.22
N GLY A 176 14.17 -0.26 13.73
CA GLY A 176 15.10 0.79 13.31
C GLY A 176 16.25 0.94 14.30
N ASN A 177 17.19 1.84 14.00
CA ASN A 177 18.36 2.03 14.87
C ASN A 177 18.01 2.69 16.21
N HIS A 178 16.82 3.27 16.33
CA HIS A 178 16.34 3.88 17.57
C HIS A 178 15.47 2.95 18.43
N ASP A 179 15.20 1.73 17.98
CA ASP A 179 14.38 0.75 18.70
C ASP A 179 15.16 -0.11 19.72
N CYS A 180 16.30 0.41 20.19
CA CYS A 180 17.12 -0.19 21.25
C CYS A 180 17.22 0.72 22.47
N ASP A 181 17.48 0.13 23.63
CA ASP A 181 17.71 0.87 24.88
C ASP A 181 18.99 1.72 24.78
N ALA A 182 18.92 3.02 25.08
CA ALA A 182 20.05 3.96 24.91
C ALA A 182 21.27 3.64 25.81
N GLN A 183 21.01 3.05 26.98
CA GLN A 183 22.00 2.80 28.03
C GLN A 183 22.78 1.52 27.75
N THR A 184 22.09 0.50 27.24
CA THR A 184 22.64 -0.85 27.00
C THR A 184 22.85 -1.19 25.53
N TRP A 185 22.20 -0.46 24.62
CA TRP A 185 22.11 -0.75 23.19
C TRP A 185 21.46 -2.09 22.86
N SER A 186 20.64 -2.60 23.78
CA SER A 186 19.91 -3.85 23.63
C SER A 186 18.56 -3.64 22.94
N PHE A 187 18.21 -4.57 22.04
CA PHE A 187 16.88 -4.66 21.42
C PHE A 187 15.95 -5.63 22.15
N GLU A 188 16.36 -6.18 23.30
CA GLU A 188 15.63 -7.25 24.01
C GLU A 188 14.19 -6.85 24.35
N SER A 189 13.99 -5.75 25.08
CA SER A 189 12.64 -5.28 25.45
C SER A 189 11.77 -4.96 24.24
N PHE A 190 12.36 -4.48 23.15
CA PHE A 190 11.64 -4.24 21.89
C PHE A 190 11.21 -5.56 21.24
N THR A 191 12.13 -6.54 21.15
CA THR A 191 11.90 -7.86 20.58
C THR A 191 10.88 -8.68 21.38
N GLU A 192 10.78 -8.47 22.69
CA GLU A 192 9.74 -9.07 23.52
C GLU A 192 8.34 -8.51 23.20
N ALA A 193 8.24 -7.24 22.82
CA ALA A 193 6.98 -6.55 22.55
C ALA A 193 6.51 -6.66 21.09
N PHE A 194 7.45 -6.83 20.16
CA PHE A 194 7.19 -6.87 18.72
C PHE A 194 7.82 -8.11 18.09
N ASP A 195 7.07 -8.78 17.23
CA ASP A 195 7.57 -9.88 16.41
C ASP A 195 8.66 -9.37 15.45
N THR A 196 9.90 -9.47 15.89
CA THR A 196 11.07 -8.88 15.24
C THR A 196 11.93 -10.01 14.68
N PRO A 197 12.29 -9.98 13.38
CA PRO A 197 13.15 -11.00 12.83
C PRO A 197 14.54 -10.91 13.45
N GLU A 198 15.14 -12.05 13.78
CA GLU A 198 16.54 -12.08 14.21
C GLU A 198 17.46 -11.56 13.10
N VAL A 199 17.23 -11.98 11.85
CA VAL A 199 17.95 -11.51 10.66
C VAL A 199 16.97 -11.19 9.53
N LEU A 200 16.23 -12.20 9.05
CA LEU A 200 15.23 -12.05 8.01
C LEU A 200 14.08 -13.02 8.22
N ALA A 201 12.85 -12.53 8.17
CA ALA A 201 11.63 -13.34 8.16
C ALA A 201 10.86 -13.13 6.86
N VAL A 202 10.16 -14.17 6.40
CA VAL A 202 9.28 -14.10 5.21
C VAL A 202 7.87 -14.45 5.65
N ASP A 203 6.93 -13.53 5.42
CA ASP A 203 5.52 -13.70 5.76
C ASP A 203 4.68 -13.75 4.48
N GLN A 204 3.78 -14.74 4.41
CA GLN A 204 2.75 -14.81 3.38
C GLN A 204 1.57 -13.92 3.82
N VAL A 205 1.38 -12.78 3.15
CA VAL A 205 0.32 -11.82 3.52
C VAL A 205 -0.96 -12.03 2.72
N SER A 206 -0.88 -12.69 1.57
CA SER A 206 -2.02 -13.19 0.79
C SER A 206 -1.57 -14.35 -0.10
N ASP A 207 -2.46 -15.07 -0.77
CA ASP A 207 -2.07 -16.15 -1.70
C ASP A 207 -1.18 -15.69 -2.88
N LYS A 208 -1.09 -14.38 -3.10
CA LYS A 208 -0.37 -13.76 -4.22
C LYS A 208 0.75 -12.81 -3.79
N LEU A 209 1.06 -12.71 -2.50
CA LEU A 209 2.05 -11.74 -2.03
C LEU A 209 2.78 -12.25 -0.79
N ARG A 210 4.10 -12.05 -0.78
CA ARG A 210 4.97 -12.23 0.38
C ARG A 210 5.69 -10.93 0.73
N ILE A 211 6.01 -10.77 2.00
CA ILE A 211 6.93 -9.74 2.48
C ILE A 211 8.16 -10.40 3.10
N ALA A 212 9.33 -9.79 2.91
CA ALA A 212 10.57 -10.11 3.59
C ALA A 212 10.93 -8.95 4.52
N ARG A 213 11.02 -9.25 5.82
CA ARG A 213 11.34 -8.31 6.90
C ARG A 213 12.78 -8.52 7.31
N ALA A 214 13.65 -7.56 7.03
CA ALA A 214 15.08 -7.65 7.34
C ALA A 214 15.46 -6.76 8.53
N ASN A 215 16.05 -7.37 9.56
CA ASN A 215 16.67 -6.68 10.68
C ASN A 215 18.16 -6.49 10.41
N VAL A 216 18.55 -5.28 10.03
CA VAL A 216 19.95 -4.93 9.75
C VAL A 216 20.72 -4.49 11.00
N PHE A 217 20.11 -4.56 12.19
CA PHE A 217 20.68 -4.12 13.47
C PHE A 217 21.13 -5.30 14.34
N THR A 218 21.77 -6.28 13.74
CA THR A 218 22.26 -7.51 14.40
C THR A 218 23.66 -7.39 15.01
N GLY A 219 24.37 -6.31 14.68
CA GLY A 219 25.72 -6.02 15.15
C GLY A 219 25.77 -4.89 16.19
N ASP A 220 26.93 -4.23 16.26
CA ASP A 220 27.13 -3.06 17.14
C ASP A 220 26.41 -1.83 16.57
N THR A 221 25.13 -1.67 16.90
CA THR A 221 24.31 -0.53 16.45
C THR A 221 24.85 0.82 16.95
N LYS A 222 25.56 0.83 18.08
CA LYS A 222 26.22 2.04 18.59
C LYS A 222 27.30 2.52 17.65
N GLN A 223 28.09 1.59 17.13
CA GLN A 223 29.12 1.89 16.15
C GLN A 223 28.54 2.11 14.75
N TRP A 224 27.53 1.31 14.38
CA TRP A 224 26.98 1.21 13.03
C TRP A 224 25.51 1.63 13.03
N GLY A 225 25.25 2.91 13.30
CA GLY A 225 23.88 3.44 13.43
C GLY A 225 22.98 3.32 12.19
N ALA A 226 23.50 2.89 11.04
CA ALA A 226 22.73 2.57 9.83
C ALA A 226 22.60 1.04 9.56
N GLY A 227 23.02 0.21 10.51
CA GLY A 227 23.00 -1.24 10.38
C GLY A 227 23.97 -1.81 9.35
N GLU A 228 23.95 -3.14 9.22
CA GLU A 228 24.80 -3.89 8.30
C GLU A 228 24.00 -4.98 7.58
N TRP A 229 24.17 -5.02 6.26
CA TRP A 229 23.70 -6.10 5.42
C TRP A 229 24.76 -7.21 5.35
N THR A 230 24.58 -8.28 6.12
CA THR A 230 25.56 -9.38 6.31
C THR A 230 25.32 -10.56 5.36
N ASP A 231 26.32 -11.43 5.17
CA ASP A 231 26.22 -12.58 4.24
C ASP A 231 24.99 -13.45 4.51
N GLN A 232 24.61 -13.58 5.78
CA GLN A 232 23.41 -14.30 6.20
C GLN A 232 22.13 -13.66 5.65
N HIS A 233 22.04 -12.33 5.60
CA HIS A 233 20.91 -11.64 4.96
C HIS A 233 20.82 -11.98 3.48
N ASP A 234 21.97 -11.99 2.78
CA ASP A 234 22.02 -12.33 1.36
C ASP A 234 21.59 -13.77 1.10
N GLU A 235 22.06 -14.71 1.91
CA GLU A 235 21.69 -16.13 1.80
C GLU A 235 20.18 -16.33 1.99
N LEU A 236 19.63 -15.78 3.07
CA LEU A 236 18.20 -15.88 3.39
C LEU A 236 17.33 -15.17 2.35
N LEU A 237 17.74 -13.99 1.86
CA LEU A 237 16.98 -13.29 0.82
C LEU A 237 17.00 -14.05 -0.51
N ARG A 238 18.14 -14.66 -0.87
CA ARG A 238 18.24 -15.50 -2.07
C ARG A 238 17.43 -16.79 -1.94
N GLU A 239 17.32 -17.35 -0.74
CA GLU A 239 16.41 -18.47 -0.43
C GLU A 239 14.95 -18.06 -0.58
N ALA A 240 14.53 -16.98 0.09
CA ALA A 240 13.20 -16.40 -0.04
C ALA A 240 12.82 -16.17 -1.50
N ASN A 241 13.77 -15.67 -2.30
CA ASN A 241 13.57 -15.49 -3.73
C ASN A 241 13.34 -16.81 -4.47
N ARG A 242 14.14 -17.87 -4.21
CA ARG A 242 13.93 -19.17 -4.85
C ARG A 242 12.54 -19.72 -4.53
N ASP A 243 12.13 -19.61 -3.27
CA ASP A 243 10.84 -20.12 -2.80
C ASP A 243 9.67 -19.33 -3.38
N ALA A 244 9.80 -18.01 -3.50
CA ALA A 244 8.79 -17.15 -4.11
C ALA A 244 8.67 -17.41 -5.62
N MET A 245 9.81 -17.56 -6.32
CA MET A 245 9.85 -17.91 -7.74
C MET A 245 9.26 -19.30 -8.04
N ALA A 246 9.41 -20.27 -7.13
CA ALA A 246 8.87 -21.62 -7.31
C ALA A 246 7.34 -21.64 -7.38
N VAL A 247 6.67 -20.62 -6.83
CA VAL A 247 5.21 -20.47 -6.84
C VAL A 247 4.75 -19.19 -7.56
N SER A 248 5.65 -18.52 -8.27
CA SER A 248 5.40 -17.25 -8.99
C SER A 248 4.75 -16.16 -8.13
N VAL A 249 5.20 -16.01 -6.88
CA VAL A 249 4.69 -14.97 -5.99
C VAL A 249 5.68 -13.80 -5.89
N PRO A 250 5.25 -12.54 -6.03
CA PRO A 250 6.08 -11.38 -5.75
C PRO A 250 6.47 -11.29 -4.27
N LEU A 251 7.68 -10.78 -4.05
CA LEU A 251 8.25 -10.51 -2.74
C LEU A 251 8.49 -9.00 -2.58
N LEU A 252 8.04 -8.43 -1.46
CA LEU A 252 8.36 -7.06 -1.05
C LEU A 252 9.44 -7.13 0.03
N LEU A 253 10.56 -6.43 -0.14
CA LEU A 253 11.60 -6.35 0.89
C LEU A 253 11.40 -5.09 1.73
N CYS A 254 11.56 -5.19 3.04
CA CYS A 254 11.69 -4.02 3.90
C CYS A 254 12.91 -4.14 4.82
N LEU A 255 13.61 -3.03 4.94
CA LEU A 255 14.68 -2.77 5.87
C LEU A 255 14.61 -1.30 6.25
N HIS A 256 15.06 -0.93 7.45
CA HIS A 256 14.91 0.45 7.91
C HIS A 256 15.84 1.41 7.15
N SER A 257 17.13 1.07 7.10
CA SER A 257 18.18 1.93 6.54
C SER A 257 18.17 1.96 5.00
N TRP A 258 18.70 3.05 4.44
CA TRP A 258 18.66 3.27 3.00
C TRP A 258 19.57 2.34 2.21
N ILE A 259 19.23 2.12 0.94
CA ILE A 259 20.10 1.45 -0.04
C ILE A 259 20.78 2.46 -0.95
N LEU A 260 20.09 3.55 -1.29
CA LEU A 260 20.59 4.56 -2.21
C LEU A 260 20.90 5.85 -1.45
N PRO A 261 22.06 6.48 -1.69
CA PRO A 261 22.40 7.76 -1.06
C PRO A 261 21.49 8.90 -1.52
N ASP A 262 21.34 9.95 -0.72
CA ASP A 262 20.66 11.22 -1.07
C ASP A 262 21.52 12.16 -1.92
N GLY A 263 22.81 11.87 -2.10
CA GLY A 263 23.74 12.72 -2.83
C GLY A 263 25.01 12.02 -3.29
N PRO A 264 25.98 12.76 -3.85
CA PRO A 264 27.27 12.22 -4.26
C PRO A 264 27.99 11.56 -3.10
N VAL A 265 28.55 10.38 -3.35
CA VAL A 265 29.28 9.60 -2.36
C VAL A 265 30.76 9.55 -2.75
N LYS A 266 31.64 9.63 -1.76
CA LYS A 266 33.08 9.44 -1.99
C LYS A 266 33.35 7.99 -2.34
N GLU A 267 34.40 7.75 -3.12
CA GLU A 267 34.81 6.39 -3.46
C GLU A 267 35.05 5.56 -2.19
N GLY A 268 34.41 4.40 -2.10
CA GLY A 268 34.50 3.49 -0.96
C GLY A 268 33.56 3.78 0.21
N GLU A 269 32.76 4.85 0.16
CA GLU A 269 31.69 5.10 1.13
C GLU A 269 30.32 4.64 0.55
N GLU A 270 29.35 4.33 1.42
CA GLU A 270 27.98 3.95 1.02
C GLU A 270 27.04 5.18 0.90
N GLY A 271 27.41 6.28 1.54
CA GLY A 271 26.60 7.50 1.67
C GLY A 271 25.90 7.58 3.02
N ARG A 272 25.43 8.79 3.37
CA ARG A 272 24.85 9.06 4.68
C ARG A 272 23.52 8.31 4.86
N GLY A 273 23.45 7.46 5.89
CA GLY A 273 22.25 6.71 6.24
C GLY A 273 21.98 5.47 5.39
N CYS A 274 22.88 5.16 4.45
CA CYS A 274 22.84 3.89 3.76
C CYS A 274 23.31 2.77 4.69
N VAL A 275 22.66 1.61 4.58
CA VAL A 275 23.10 0.38 5.24
C VAL A 275 24.51 0.03 4.80
N ARG A 276 25.35 -0.46 5.72
CA ARG A 276 26.65 -0.99 5.34
C ARG A 276 26.47 -2.21 4.44
N GLY A 277 27.13 -2.25 3.29
CA GLY A 277 26.91 -3.27 2.27
C GLY A 277 25.75 -2.96 1.32
N ALA A 278 25.31 -1.70 1.25
CA ALA A 278 24.23 -1.26 0.35
C ALA A 278 24.49 -1.64 -1.11
N ALA A 279 25.73 -1.51 -1.61
CA ALA A 279 26.08 -1.95 -2.97
C ALA A 279 25.84 -3.45 -3.17
N ARG A 280 26.16 -4.28 -2.16
CA ARG A 280 25.95 -5.73 -2.20
C ARG A 280 24.46 -6.08 -2.15
N LEU A 281 23.71 -5.44 -1.26
CA LEU A 281 22.26 -5.57 -1.17
C LEU A 281 21.58 -5.20 -2.50
N LEU A 282 21.98 -4.08 -3.10
CA LEU A 282 21.44 -3.64 -4.38
C LEU A 282 21.71 -4.67 -5.49
N GLN A 283 22.90 -5.28 -5.50
CA GLN A 283 23.21 -6.38 -6.42
C GLN A 283 22.33 -7.60 -6.16
N THR A 284 22.15 -8.00 -4.90
CA THR A 284 21.28 -9.14 -4.55
C THR A 284 19.83 -8.89 -4.96
N VAL A 285 19.27 -7.71 -4.71
CA VAL A 285 17.92 -7.34 -5.16
C VAL A 285 17.83 -7.34 -6.69
N THR A 286 18.88 -6.88 -7.37
CA THR A 286 18.94 -6.93 -8.84
C THR A 286 18.90 -8.38 -9.35
N ASP A 287 19.59 -9.31 -8.70
CA ASP A 287 19.63 -10.73 -9.07
C ASP A 287 18.35 -11.51 -8.71
N CYS A 288 17.61 -11.06 -7.70
CA CYS A 288 16.42 -11.75 -7.17
C CYS A 288 15.15 -11.30 -7.88
N ALA A 289 14.74 -12.02 -8.91
CA ALA A 289 13.61 -11.68 -9.79
C ALA A 289 12.24 -11.59 -9.09
N SER A 290 12.04 -12.25 -7.94
CA SER A 290 10.80 -12.13 -7.17
C SER A 290 10.67 -10.79 -6.44
N ILE A 291 11.78 -10.10 -6.16
CA ILE A 291 11.77 -8.84 -5.41
C ILE A 291 11.34 -7.71 -6.34
N CYS A 292 10.14 -7.18 -6.07
CA CYS A 292 9.50 -6.17 -6.92
C CYS A 292 9.61 -4.75 -6.36
N VAL A 293 9.59 -4.62 -5.03
CA VAL A 293 9.68 -3.34 -4.32
C VAL A 293 10.50 -3.51 -3.05
N VAL A 294 11.35 -2.53 -2.76
CA VAL A 294 12.05 -2.40 -1.49
C VAL A 294 11.54 -1.15 -0.76
N PHE A 295 11.19 -1.29 0.51
CA PHE A 295 10.72 -0.19 1.37
C PHE A 295 11.74 0.14 2.46
N THR A 296 11.95 1.45 2.65
CA THR A 296 12.95 2.01 3.57
C THR A 296 12.41 3.26 4.28
N GLY A 297 13.00 3.55 5.45
CA GLY A 297 12.70 4.71 6.31
C GLY A 297 13.94 5.51 6.63
N HIS A 298 14.22 5.78 7.91
CA HIS A 298 15.49 6.27 8.48
C HIS A 298 15.89 7.72 8.18
N ARG A 299 15.76 8.16 6.93
CA ARG A 299 16.17 9.52 6.52
C ARG A 299 15.02 10.50 6.45
N HIS A 300 13.80 10.02 6.68
CA HIS A 300 12.58 10.82 6.72
C HIS A 300 12.25 11.55 5.42
N LEU A 301 12.72 11.05 4.27
CA LEU A 301 12.48 11.65 2.96
C LEU A 301 11.55 10.79 2.13
N ASN A 302 10.64 11.44 1.40
CA ASN A 302 9.86 10.77 0.37
C ASN A 302 10.63 10.67 -0.95
N ARG A 303 10.93 9.44 -1.37
CA ARG A 303 11.58 9.18 -2.65
C ARG A 303 11.13 7.85 -3.23
N ILE A 304 10.85 7.83 -4.52
CA ILE A 304 10.60 6.60 -5.27
C ILE A 304 11.60 6.54 -6.41
N THR A 305 12.45 5.52 -6.38
CA THR A 305 13.46 5.31 -7.40
C THR A 305 13.16 4.03 -8.16
N THR A 306 13.06 4.14 -9.49
CA THR A 306 12.92 2.98 -10.37
C THR A 306 14.31 2.49 -10.77
N ILE A 307 14.59 1.21 -10.50
CA ILE A 307 15.83 0.56 -10.93
C ILE A 307 15.46 -0.59 -11.85
N ARG A 308 15.62 -0.36 -13.15
CA ARG A 308 15.28 -1.32 -14.21
C ARG A 308 13.81 -1.77 -14.12
N ASP A 309 13.58 -2.88 -13.44
CA ASP A 309 12.33 -3.62 -13.36
C ASP A 309 11.79 -3.79 -11.92
N PHE A 310 12.38 -3.11 -10.94
CA PHE A 310 11.89 -3.02 -9.55
C PHE A 310 11.94 -1.57 -9.00
N LEU A 311 11.35 -1.35 -7.83
CA LEU A 311 11.31 -0.05 -7.15
C LEU A 311 12.04 -0.06 -5.81
N ILE A 312 12.59 1.08 -5.42
CA ILE A 312 12.97 1.41 -4.04
C ILE A 312 12.12 2.60 -3.60
N VAL A 313 11.43 2.46 -2.48
CA VAL A 313 10.46 3.42 -1.93
C VAL A 313 10.91 3.84 -0.53
N ASP A 314 11.53 5.02 -0.47
CA ASP A 314 11.82 5.71 0.79
C ASP A 314 10.60 6.53 1.20
N THR A 315 10.19 6.40 2.47
CA THR A 315 9.03 7.11 3.01
C THR A 315 9.46 8.09 4.09
N SER A 316 8.85 9.28 4.07
CA SER A 316 9.08 10.28 5.12
C SER A 316 8.61 9.78 6.48
N CYS A 317 9.17 10.34 7.55
CA CYS A 317 8.76 9.96 8.90
C CYS A 317 7.32 10.38 9.19
N LEU A 318 6.65 9.61 10.03
CA LEU A 318 5.30 9.95 10.50
C LEU A 318 5.34 10.98 11.64
N ILE A 319 6.38 10.95 12.49
CA ILE A 319 6.50 11.83 13.67
C ILE A 319 6.74 13.31 13.34
N GLY A 320 7.11 13.60 12.10
CA GLY A 320 7.61 14.88 11.66
C GLY A 320 7.07 15.25 10.29
N TYR A 321 7.21 16.51 9.90
CA TYR A 321 6.71 16.98 8.61
C TYR A 321 7.17 16.08 7.44
N PRO A 322 6.28 15.67 6.51
CA PRO A 322 4.89 16.11 6.33
C PRO A 322 3.81 15.30 7.10
N PHE A 323 4.21 14.58 8.16
CA PHE A 323 3.35 13.79 9.06
C PHE A 323 2.53 12.72 8.33
N GLY A 324 3.18 11.90 7.52
CA GLY A 324 2.44 11.04 6.61
C GLY A 324 2.94 9.62 6.47
N PHE A 325 2.12 8.84 5.77
CA PHE A 325 2.34 7.44 5.46
C PHE A 325 1.86 7.16 4.02
N ARG A 326 2.16 5.98 3.50
CA ARG A 326 1.75 5.57 2.16
C ARG A 326 0.64 4.54 2.20
N GLU A 327 -0.38 4.78 1.41
CA GLU A 327 -1.27 3.73 0.93
C GLU A 327 -0.70 3.20 -0.39
N ILE A 328 -0.69 1.87 -0.55
CA ILE A 328 -0.13 1.20 -1.71
C ILE A 328 -1.13 0.16 -2.20
N SER A 329 -1.30 0.06 -3.51
CA SER A 329 -2.05 -1.01 -4.17
C SER A 329 -1.18 -1.69 -5.23
N LEU A 330 -1.20 -3.03 -5.23
CA LEU A 330 -0.56 -3.87 -6.24
C LEU A 330 -1.62 -4.62 -7.04
N SER A 331 -1.64 -4.43 -8.35
CA SER A 331 -2.60 -5.09 -9.24
C SER A 331 -2.00 -6.31 -9.94
N ASP A 332 -2.89 -7.23 -10.37
CA ASP A 332 -2.53 -8.45 -11.10
C ASP A 332 -1.85 -8.17 -12.47
N ASP A 333 -2.09 -7.01 -13.08
CA ASP A 333 -1.42 -6.59 -14.33
C ASP A 333 -0.08 -5.86 -14.11
N GLY A 334 0.37 -5.80 -12.85
CA GLY A 334 1.70 -5.36 -12.45
C GLY A 334 1.82 -3.87 -12.13
N TRP A 335 0.71 -3.16 -11.92
CA TRP A 335 0.78 -1.77 -11.45
C TRP A 335 1.04 -1.71 -9.96
N PHE A 336 1.97 -0.82 -9.62
CA PHE A 336 2.16 -0.26 -8.30
C PHE A 336 1.53 1.11 -8.27
N SER A 337 0.51 1.28 -7.45
CA SER A 337 -0.14 2.56 -7.19
C SER A 337 0.16 2.98 -5.77
N THR A 338 0.57 4.22 -5.56
CA THR A 338 0.76 4.77 -4.21
C THR A 338 0.15 6.14 -4.05
N THR A 339 -0.43 6.37 -2.88
CA THR A 339 -0.89 7.68 -2.41
C THR A 339 -0.20 7.98 -1.08
N PHE A 340 0.44 9.14 -0.99
CA PHE A 340 1.01 9.62 0.27
C PHE A 340 -0.04 10.45 1.03
N HIS A 341 -0.43 9.96 2.20
CA HIS A 341 -1.43 10.58 3.06
C HIS A 341 -0.76 11.39 4.14
N ARG A 342 -1.24 12.62 4.36
CA ARG A 342 -0.82 13.48 5.48
C ARG A 342 -1.83 13.37 6.61
N LEU A 343 -1.35 13.19 7.83
CA LEU A 343 -2.18 13.22 9.02
C LEU A 343 -2.70 14.64 9.25
N THR A 344 -3.95 14.71 9.72
CA THR A 344 -4.51 15.96 10.23
C THR A 344 -4.13 16.09 11.70
N VAL A 345 -3.01 16.75 11.97
CA VAL A 345 -2.46 16.99 13.32
C VAL A 345 -2.22 18.50 13.49
N PRO A 346 -3.27 19.28 13.79
CA PRO A 346 -3.19 20.73 13.76
C PRO A 346 -2.16 21.31 14.74
N GLN A 347 -2.03 20.73 15.94
CA GLN A 347 -1.10 21.26 16.94
C GLN A 347 0.35 20.95 16.52
N ALA A 348 0.64 19.72 16.11
CA ALA A 348 1.94 19.36 15.54
C ALA A 348 2.32 20.21 14.31
N SER A 349 1.36 20.49 13.43
CA SER A 349 1.57 21.31 12.23
C SER A 349 1.88 22.76 12.57
N GLU A 350 1.13 23.34 13.52
CA GLU A 350 1.38 24.69 14.01
C GLU A 350 2.75 24.78 14.68
N ALA A 351 3.08 23.82 15.55
CA ALA A 351 4.36 23.75 16.24
C ALA A 351 5.54 23.61 15.27
N TYR A 352 5.43 22.78 14.23
CA TYR A 352 6.43 22.67 13.17
C TYR A 352 6.64 24.01 12.44
N GLY A 353 5.55 24.72 12.12
CA GLY A 353 5.61 26.02 11.46
C GLY A 353 6.30 27.13 12.26
N GLN A 354 6.52 26.93 13.57
CA GLN A 354 7.28 27.85 14.43
C GLN A 354 8.76 27.51 14.54
N ARG A 355 9.24 26.44 13.91
CA ARG A 355 10.66 26.03 13.98
C ARG A 355 11.54 26.88 13.06
N ASP A 356 12.78 27.11 13.48
CA ASP A 356 13.78 27.85 12.68
C ASP A 356 14.20 27.11 11.39
N ASP A 357 13.98 25.79 11.33
CA ASP A 357 14.25 24.93 10.18
C ASP A 357 13.01 24.68 9.29
N ALA A 358 11.88 25.34 9.58
CA ALA A 358 10.72 25.37 8.71
C ALA A 358 11.12 26.06 7.38
N GLY A 359 11.19 25.29 6.29
CA GLY A 359 11.73 25.75 5.01
C GLY A 359 12.43 24.68 4.20
N GLU A 360 12.78 23.54 4.82
CA GLU A 360 13.21 22.32 4.13
C GLU A 360 12.03 21.42 3.70
N ASP A 361 10.81 21.94 3.68
CA ASP A 361 9.58 21.18 3.40
C ASP A 361 9.67 20.38 2.11
N ALA A 362 10.21 20.98 1.03
CA ALA A 362 10.40 20.32 -0.25
C ALA A 362 11.44 19.18 -0.21
N HIS A 363 12.36 19.20 0.77
CA HIS A 363 13.29 18.10 1.02
C HIS A 363 12.52 16.91 1.61
N TRP A 364 11.79 17.12 2.72
CA TRP A 364 11.03 16.08 3.42
C TRP A 364 9.90 15.48 2.57
N GLU A 365 9.15 16.34 1.88
CA GLU A 365 8.06 15.95 0.99
C GLU A 365 8.51 15.21 -0.25
N GLY A 366 9.77 15.39 -0.66
CA GLY A 366 10.25 14.97 -1.96
C GLY A 366 9.53 15.67 -3.12
N GLN A 367 9.71 15.12 -4.32
CA GLN A 367 9.05 15.63 -5.52
C GLN A 367 7.58 15.19 -5.57
N PRO A 368 6.68 15.92 -6.25
CA PRO A 368 5.27 15.54 -6.34
C PRO A 368 5.04 14.09 -6.83
N HIS A 369 5.88 13.62 -7.75
CA HIS A 369 5.81 12.24 -8.29
C HIS A 369 6.38 11.17 -7.34
N HIS A 370 6.95 11.56 -6.20
CA HIS A 370 7.28 10.66 -5.09
C HIS A 370 6.11 10.51 -4.11
N GLN A 371 5.10 11.39 -4.16
CA GLN A 371 3.95 11.34 -3.25
C GLN A 371 2.84 10.44 -3.83
N ASN A 372 2.37 10.75 -5.04
CA ASN A 372 1.27 10.04 -5.69
C ASN A 372 1.69 9.58 -7.08
N ARG A 373 1.64 8.27 -7.35
CA ARG A 373 2.07 7.72 -8.64
C ARG A 373 1.57 6.31 -8.91
N ASP A 374 1.30 6.06 -10.19
CA ASP A 374 1.14 4.73 -10.76
C ASP A 374 2.38 4.36 -11.58
N ILE A 375 2.94 3.18 -11.34
CA ILE A 375 4.14 2.68 -12.01
C ILE A 375 3.92 1.22 -12.39
N LEU A 376 4.06 0.88 -13.67
CA LEU A 376 4.13 -0.52 -14.09
C LEU A 376 5.47 -1.11 -13.64
N ILE A 377 5.43 -2.16 -12.82
CA ILE A 377 6.61 -2.92 -12.42
C ILE A 377 6.69 -4.19 -13.28
N PRO A 378 7.64 -4.30 -14.22
CA PRO A 378 7.73 -5.47 -15.09
C PRO A 378 7.87 -6.80 -14.34
N ARG A 379 8.64 -6.84 -13.24
CA ARG A 379 8.75 -8.05 -12.39
C ARG A 379 7.41 -8.48 -11.83
N LEU A 380 6.66 -7.52 -11.27
CA LEU A 380 5.36 -7.77 -10.68
C LEU A 380 4.38 -8.33 -11.72
N ARG A 381 4.35 -7.70 -12.91
CA ARG A 381 3.52 -8.17 -14.03
C ARG A 381 3.85 -9.60 -14.42
N ASN A 382 5.13 -9.94 -14.56
CA ASN A 382 5.57 -11.26 -14.99
C ASN A 382 5.25 -12.37 -13.98
N LEU A 383 5.14 -12.03 -12.69
CA LEU A 383 4.82 -12.99 -11.63
C LEU A 383 3.31 -13.19 -11.47
N LEU A 384 2.51 -12.14 -11.70
CA LEU A 384 1.06 -12.18 -11.49
C LEU A 384 0.25 -12.51 -12.76
N SER A 385 0.85 -12.40 -13.95
CA SER A 385 0.25 -12.80 -15.24
C SER A 385 0.35 -14.31 -15.47
#